data_AF-A0A1C3ENZ3-F1
#
_entry.id   AF-A0A1C3ENZ3-F1
#
_cell.length_a   1.000
_cell.length_b   1.000
_cell.length_c   1.000
_cell.angle_alpha   90.00
_cell.angle_beta   90.00
_cell.angle_gamma   90.00
#
_symmetry.space_group_name_H-M   'P 1'
#
loop_
_entity.id
_entity.type
_entity.pdbx_description
1 polymer ?
#
loop_
_entity_poly.entity_id
_entity_poly.type
_entity_poly.pdbx_seq_one_letter_code
_entity_poly.pdbx_strand_id
1 'polypeptide(L)'
;MPIQHAIWKIGSTPSPLPTSPLASEQQLEEMIVAAPQILSRQWMLIGRQEPTGLGGRIDLLAIAPDASLVLIELKRNRTPREVVAQALDYASWVKTLTADKIAPIYQRFSGGKNLNEAFKEHFGVELDEETLNESHQILLVAAELDSSTERIIGYLNSCGVAINVVFFQVFQHGSDKLLSRAWMIDPSKTQANVASSTTVKGEKERWNGEFYVSYGGDCTWEDARTYGFISAGGGSWYSQTLKLLSPEDRVWVKIPGSGYVGVGRVVESVVSVNDFKVQTAAGEVPCLEVLTNADRLRRGADDVDKAEHFVRVAWLDTLSADKAFQEIGLFGNQNTVCQPTTPKWRHTVERLKTVFRNWDGPS
;
A
#
# COMPACT_ATOMS: atom_id res chain seq x y z
N MET A 1 23.74 8.56 6.14
CA MET A 1 23.88 8.72 7.60
C MET A 1 22.65 8.08 8.17
N PRO A 2 22.76 7.10 9.09
CA PRO A 2 21.59 6.43 9.60
C PRO A 2 20.64 7.45 10.22
N ILE A 3 19.34 7.23 10.04
CA ILE A 3 18.31 8.02 10.72
C ILE A 3 18.49 7.78 12.21
N GLN A 4 19.14 8.71 12.91
CA GLN A 4 19.24 8.71 14.36
C GLN A 4 18.19 9.64 14.92
N HIS A 5 17.27 9.11 15.72
CA HIS A 5 16.29 9.89 16.45
C HIS A 5 16.50 9.74 17.96
N ALA A 6 16.15 10.77 18.72
CA ALA A 6 16.23 10.76 20.18
C ALA A 6 14.86 11.04 20.77
N ILE A 7 14.48 10.30 21.81
CA ILE A 7 13.30 10.60 22.61
C ILE A 7 13.74 11.47 23.79
N TRP A 8 13.05 12.57 24.01
CA TRP A 8 13.31 13.49 25.11
C TRP A 8 12.14 13.50 26.09
N LYS A 9 12.45 13.50 27.39
CA LYS A 9 11.48 13.81 28.43
C LYS A 9 11.23 15.31 28.44
N ILE A 10 9.96 15.71 28.28
CA ILE A 10 9.53 17.11 28.36
C ILE A 10 9.47 17.51 29.84
N GLY A 11 10.00 18.68 30.16
CA GLY A 11 10.00 19.26 31.50
C GLY A 11 10.66 20.63 31.51
N SER A 12 10.77 21.26 32.68
CA SER A 12 11.48 22.54 32.85
C SER A 12 12.94 22.47 32.39
N THR A 13 13.54 21.27 32.48
CA THR A 13 14.82 20.94 31.87
C THR A 13 14.64 19.68 31.04
N PRO A 14 14.52 19.79 29.71
CA PRO A 14 14.42 18.63 28.83
C PRO A 14 15.65 17.73 28.95
N SER A 15 15.45 16.42 28.99
CA SER A 15 16.53 15.44 29.07
C SER A 15 16.33 14.27 28.09
N PRO A 16 17.37 13.81 27.39
CA PRO A 16 17.25 12.68 26.48
C PRO A 16 17.07 11.38 27.27
N LEU A 17 16.25 10.46 26.75
CA LEU A 17 16.17 9.11 27.28
C LEU A 17 17.40 8.31 26.81
N PRO A 18 18.06 7.56 27.71
CA PRO A 18 19.14 6.68 27.32
C PRO A 18 18.62 5.52 26.48
N THR A 19 19.41 5.10 25.50
CA THR A 19 19.11 3.94 24.66
C THR A 19 19.44 2.65 25.41
N SER A 20 18.69 1.60 25.13
CA SER A 20 18.92 0.24 25.64
C SER A 20 18.91 -0.73 24.46
N PRO A 21 19.78 -1.75 24.44
CA PRO A 21 19.65 -2.82 23.47
C PRO A 21 18.39 -3.66 23.77
N LEU A 22 17.83 -4.27 22.73
CA LEU A 22 16.93 -5.42 22.85
C LEU A 22 17.73 -6.66 23.25
N ALA A 23 17.10 -7.57 23.99
CA ALA A 23 17.79 -8.78 24.48
C ALA A 23 18.11 -9.75 23.34
N SER A 24 17.19 -9.91 22.38
CA SER A 24 17.35 -10.82 21.24
C SER A 24 16.48 -10.41 20.05
N GLU A 25 16.77 -10.96 18.87
CA GLU A 25 15.90 -10.86 17.68
C GLU A 25 14.54 -11.51 17.96
N GLN A 26 14.55 -12.65 18.65
CA GLN A 26 13.35 -13.35 19.07
C GLN A 26 12.42 -12.48 19.95
N GLN A 27 12.97 -11.66 20.84
CA GLN A 27 12.15 -10.75 21.65
C GLN A 27 11.41 -9.73 20.77
N LEU A 28 12.10 -9.17 19.76
CA LEU A 28 11.49 -8.23 18.82
C LEU A 28 10.41 -8.93 17.97
N GLU A 29 10.69 -10.15 17.51
CA GLU A 29 9.75 -10.98 16.77
C GLU A 29 8.48 -11.25 17.57
N GLU A 30 8.62 -11.67 18.84
CA GLU A 30 7.49 -11.93 19.74
C GLU A 30 6.63 -10.67 19.95
N MET A 31 7.27 -9.51 20.11
CA MET A 31 6.55 -8.23 20.20
C MET A 31 5.77 -7.92 18.92
N ILE A 32 6.36 -8.13 17.75
CA ILE A 32 5.71 -7.88 16.46
C ILE A 32 4.56 -8.88 16.23
N VAL A 33 4.72 -10.15 16.58
CA VAL A 33 3.65 -11.16 16.47
C VAL A 33 2.47 -10.80 17.38
N ALA A 34 2.74 -10.31 18.60
CA ALA A 34 1.70 -9.86 19.52
C ALA A 34 1.02 -8.55 19.06
N ALA A 35 1.77 -7.68 18.37
CA ALA A 35 1.29 -6.37 17.92
C ALA A 35 1.85 -6.02 16.52
N PRO A 36 1.28 -6.58 15.44
CA PRO A 36 1.77 -6.36 14.06
C PRO A 36 1.81 -4.89 13.64
N GLN A 37 0.96 -4.06 14.25
CA GLN A 37 0.92 -2.61 14.08
C GLN A 37 2.23 -1.89 14.45
N ILE A 38 3.16 -2.57 15.16
CA ILE A 38 4.53 -2.10 15.33
C ILE A 38 5.16 -1.84 13.97
N LEU A 39 4.96 -2.73 12.99
CA LEU A 39 5.47 -2.57 11.62
C LEU A 39 4.49 -1.77 10.76
N SER A 40 3.26 -2.27 10.63
CA SER A 40 2.21 -1.65 9.83
C SER A 40 0.84 -2.06 10.36
N ARG A 41 -0.08 -1.09 10.46
CA ARG A 41 -1.49 -1.35 10.82
C ARG A 41 -2.28 -2.06 9.72
N GLN A 42 -1.71 -2.16 8.53
CA GLN A 42 -2.39 -2.57 7.31
C GLN A 42 -1.87 -3.90 6.79
N TRP A 43 -1.07 -4.60 7.58
CA TRP A 43 -0.57 -5.92 7.21
C TRP A 43 -1.14 -6.95 8.17
N MET A 44 -1.50 -8.10 7.60
CA MET A 44 -1.90 -9.27 8.35
C MET A 44 -0.73 -10.25 8.36
N LEU A 45 -0.21 -10.62 9.53
CA LEU A 45 0.79 -11.68 9.63
C LEU A 45 0.16 -13.01 9.22
N ILE A 46 0.88 -13.78 8.40
CA ILE A 46 0.43 -15.07 7.90
C ILE A 46 1.42 -16.22 8.15
N GLY A 47 2.67 -15.93 8.50
CA GLY A 47 3.69 -16.94 8.72
C GLY A 47 4.76 -16.46 9.69
N ARG A 48 5.42 -17.43 10.34
CA ARG A 48 6.48 -17.18 11.32
C ARG A 48 7.53 -18.27 11.22
N GLN A 49 8.80 -17.88 11.12
CA GLN A 49 9.95 -18.79 11.03
C GLN A 49 9.79 -19.81 9.88
N GLU A 50 9.30 -19.35 8.72
CA GLU A 50 8.94 -20.23 7.60
C GLU A 50 10.19 -20.73 6.86
N PRO A 51 10.39 -22.04 6.74
CA PRO A 51 11.55 -22.59 6.04
C PRO A 51 11.42 -22.39 4.52
N THR A 52 12.49 -21.90 3.88
CA THR A 52 12.51 -21.67 2.43
C THR A 52 12.87 -22.93 1.63
N GLY A 53 13.43 -23.96 2.30
CA GLY A 53 13.94 -25.17 1.65
C GLY A 53 15.27 -24.98 0.89
N LEU A 54 15.80 -23.76 0.80
CA LEU A 54 17.08 -23.41 0.17
C LEU A 54 18.21 -23.14 1.18
N GLY A 55 17.92 -23.34 2.47
CA GLY A 55 18.83 -23.02 3.57
C GLY A 55 18.41 -21.72 4.25
N GLY A 56 17.93 -21.83 5.48
CA GLY A 56 17.43 -20.70 6.26
C GLY A 56 15.90 -20.65 6.35
N ARG A 57 15.43 -19.60 7.00
CA ARG A 57 14.03 -19.39 7.37
C ARG A 57 13.73 -17.91 7.37
N ILE A 58 12.53 -17.57 6.93
CA ILE A 58 11.99 -16.22 6.96
C ILE A 58 11.47 -15.96 8.37
N ASP A 59 11.88 -14.86 8.98
CA ASP A 59 11.43 -14.55 10.34
C ASP A 59 9.91 -14.37 10.42
N LEU A 60 9.36 -13.47 9.60
CA LEU A 60 7.92 -13.23 9.52
C LEU A 60 7.48 -13.07 8.07
N LEU A 61 6.28 -13.55 7.77
CA LEU A 61 5.62 -13.34 6.49
C LEU A 61 4.26 -12.68 6.75
N ALA A 62 3.96 -11.61 6.03
CA ALA A 62 2.68 -10.93 6.09
C ALA A 62 2.03 -10.87 4.71
N ILE A 63 0.75 -10.52 4.68
CA ILE A 63 0.01 -10.17 3.47
C ILE A 63 -0.51 -8.73 3.60
N ALA A 64 -0.40 -7.97 2.52
CA ALA A 64 -0.91 -6.61 2.39
C ALA A 64 -2.34 -6.60 1.82
N PRO A 65 -3.05 -5.46 1.85
CA PRO A 65 -4.44 -5.38 1.38
C PRO A 65 -4.62 -5.64 -0.12
N ASP A 66 -3.54 -5.52 -0.92
CA ASP A 66 -3.54 -5.86 -2.35
C ASP A 66 -3.12 -7.31 -2.64
N ALA A 67 -3.15 -8.17 -1.62
CA ALA A 67 -2.71 -9.56 -1.65
C ALA A 67 -1.21 -9.77 -1.97
N SER A 68 -0.39 -8.70 -1.96
CA SER A 68 1.07 -8.83 -2.00
C SER A 68 1.60 -9.46 -0.73
N LEU A 69 2.60 -10.34 -0.86
CA LEU A 69 3.33 -10.85 0.30
C LEU A 69 4.38 -9.85 0.78
N VAL A 70 4.56 -9.76 2.10
CA VAL A 70 5.61 -8.96 2.73
C VAL A 70 6.53 -9.91 3.48
N LEU A 71 7.72 -10.10 2.93
CA LEU A 71 8.83 -10.78 3.58
C LEU A 71 9.43 -9.84 4.62
N ILE A 72 9.53 -10.28 5.87
CA ILE A 72 10.07 -9.47 6.96
C ILE A 72 11.25 -10.21 7.59
N GLU A 73 12.43 -9.61 7.52
CA GLU A 73 13.67 -10.13 8.11
C GLU A 73 14.10 -9.22 9.27
N LEU A 74 14.35 -9.81 10.44
CA LEU A 74 14.71 -9.08 11.66
C LEU A 74 16.21 -9.17 11.92
N LYS A 75 16.81 -8.04 12.33
CA LYS A 75 18.20 -7.99 12.79
C LYS A 75 18.32 -7.12 14.04
N ARG A 76 18.89 -7.68 15.10
CA ARG A 76 19.01 -6.99 16.40
C ARG A 76 20.03 -5.84 16.35
N ASN A 77 21.09 -6.04 15.59
CA ASN A 77 22.25 -5.15 15.56
C ASN A 77 22.36 -4.43 14.22
N ARG A 78 23.48 -3.72 14.05
CA ARG A 78 23.89 -3.20 12.75
C ARG A 78 23.89 -4.31 11.71
N THR A 79 23.11 -4.08 10.67
CA THR A 79 22.92 -5.07 9.64
C THR A 79 23.98 -4.92 8.55
N PRO A 80 24.83 -5.93 8.32
CA PRO A 80 25.82 -5.91 7.25
C PRO A 80 25.15 -6.15 5.88
N ARG A 81 25.89 -5.86 4.82
CA ARG A 81 25.49 -6.11 3.41
C ARG A 81 24.88 -7.49 3.14
N GLU A 82 25.26 -8.50 3.93
CA GLU A 82 24.84 -9.89 3.79
C GLU A 82 23.34 -10.07 3.98
N VAL A 83 22.67 -9.19 4.77
CA VAL A 83 21.22 -9.28 4.92
C VAL A 83 20.49 -9.05 3.61
N VAL A 84 21.03 -8.19 2.74
CA VAL A 84 20.34 -7.84 1.49
C VAL A 84 20.39 -9.06 0.57
N ALA A 85 21.53 -9.74 0.52
CA ALA A 85 21.66 -11.00 -0.22
C ALA A 85 20.70 -12.06 0.32
N GLN A 86 20.65 -12.25 1.64
CA GLN A 86 19.74 -13.18 2.30
C GLN A 86 18.27 -12.85 2.01
N ALA A 87 17.87 -11.58 2.15
CA ALA A 87 16.50 -11.16 1.92
C ALA A 87 16.09 -11.27 0.44
N LEU A 88 17.01 -11.04 -0.50
CA LEU A 88 16.78 -11.28 -1.92
C LEU A 88 16.66 -12.78 -2.25
N ASP A 89 17.44 -13.63 -1.60
CA ASP A 89 17.32 -15.09 -1.73
C ASP A 89 15.94 -15.56 -1.24
N TYR A 90 15.50 -15.08 -0.07
CA TYR A 90 14.17 -15.38 0.46
C TYR A 90 13.05 -14.82 -0.41
N ALA A 91 13.21 -13.61 -0.96
CA ALA A 91 12.26 -13.04 -1.89
C ALA A 91 12.12 -13.89 -3.16
N SER A 92 13.21 -14.51 -3.63
CA SER A 92 13.17 -15.44 -4.75
C SER A 92 12.28 -16.65 -4.47
N TRP A 93 12.30 -17.17 -3.23
CA TRP A 93 11.40 -18.24 -2.79
C TRP A 93 9.95 -17.76 -2.64
N VAL A 94 9.74 -16.60 -2.00
CA VAL A 94 8.41 -15.98 -1.82
C VAL A 94 7.72 -15.80 -3.17
N LYS A 95 8.45 -15.39 -4.21
CA LYS A 95 7.93 -15.27 -5.58
C LYS A 95 7.35 -16.57 -6.15
N THR A 96 7.77 -17.73 -5.66
CA THR A 96 7.27 -19.04 -6.12
C THR A 96 6.05 -19.55 -5.36
N LEU A 97 5.60 -18.82 -4.34
CA LEU A 97 4.45 -19.17 -3.54
C LEU A 97 3.16 -18.92 -4.30
N THR A 98 2.38 -19.97 -4.46
CA THR A 98 1.04 -19.99 -5.04
C THR A 98 -0.01 -20.11 -3.93
N ALA A 99 -1.29 -19.87 -4.24
CA ALA A 99 -2.37 -19.93 -3.25
C ALA A 99 -2.39 -21.24 -2.44
N ASP A 100 -2.17 -22.39 -3.11
CA ASP A 100 -2.08 -23.72 -2.50
C ASP A 100 -0.89 -23.91 -1.56
N LYS A 101 0.15 -23.07 -1.65
CA LYS A 101 1.28 -23.05 -0.71
C LYS A 101 1.11 -22.03 0.40
N ILE A 102 0.48 -20.89 0.11
CA ILE A 102 0.26 -19.81 1.07
C ILE A 102 -0.80 -20.20 2.10
N ALA A 103 -1.91 -20.83 1.66
CA ALA A 103 -2.96 -21.24 2.58
C ALA A 103 -2.46 -22.21 3.68
N PRO A 104 -1.64 -23.24 3.39
CA PRO A 104 -1.01 -24.06 4.44
C PRO A 104 -0.06 -23.30 5.38
N ILE A 105 0.65 -22.27 4.90
CA ILE A 105 1.49 -21.41 5.77
C ILE A 105 0.59 -20.73 6.81
N TYR A 106 -0.48 -20.09 6.35
CA TYR A 106 -1.45 -19.44 7.25
C TYR A 106 -2.14 -20.42 8.19
N GLN A 107 -2.52 -21.59 7.70
CA GLN A 107 -3.18 -22.61 8.50
C GLN A 107 -2.31 -23.05 9.68
N ARG A 108 -1.00 -23.25 9.46
CA ARG A 108 -0.04 -23.56 10.54
C ARG A 108 0.11 -22.39 11.51
N PHE A 109 0.27 -21.18 10.99
CA PHE A 109 0.47 -19.97 11.79
C PHE A 109 -0.74 -19.65 12.70
N SER A 110 -1.95 -19.80 12.17
CA SER A 110 -3.20 -19.41 12.83
C SER A 110 -3.84 -20.50 13.69
N GLY A 111 -3.27 -21.72 13.71
CA GLY A 111 -3.86 -22.86 14.41
C GLY A 111 -5.08 -23.46 13.71
N GLY A 112 -5.14 -23.38 12.37
CA GLY A 112 -6.16 -24.05 11.56
C GLY A 112 -7.16 -23.16 10.85
N LYS A 113 -7.03 -21.82 10.93
CA LYS A 113 -7.99 -20.89 10.30
C LYS A 113 -7.83 -20.86 8.77
N ASN A 114 -8.92 -20.46 8.09
CA ASN A 114 -8.95 -20.26 6.65
C ASN A 114 -8.39 -18.87 6.28
N LEU A 115 -7.51 -18.81 5.28
CA LEU A 115 -6.88 -17.56 4.84
C LEU A 115 -7.87 -16.58 4.21
N ASN A 116 -8.81 -17.05 3.39
CA ASN A 116 -9.77 -16.19 2.70
C ASN A 116 -10.71 -15.52 3.71
N GLU A 117 -11.20 -16.28 4.69
CA GLU A 117 -12.06 -15.74 5.76
C GLU A 117 -11.31 -14.70 6.59
N ALA A 118 -10.07 -14.99 6.98
CA ALA A 118 -9.25 -14.05 7.76
C ALA A 118 -8.87 -12.80 6.96
N PHE A 119 -8.58 -12.94 5.66
CA PHE A 119 -8.29 -11.82 4.77
C PHE A 119 -9.51 -10.90 4.64
N LYS A 120 -10.70 -11.48 4.44
CA LYS A 120 -11.95 -10.74 4.39
C LYS A 120 -12.28 -10.05 5.72
N GLU A 121 -12.08 -10.72 6.84
CA GLU A 121 -12.27 -10.13 8.17
C GLU A 121 -11.32 -8.95 8.41
N HIS A 122 -10.06 -9.08 7.99
CA HIS A 122 -9.04 -8.06 8.24
C HIS A 122 -9.12 -6.86 7.28
N PHE A 123 -9.38 -7.09 6.00
CA PHE A 123 -9.34 -6.05 4.96
C PHE A 123 -10.74 -5.64 4.43
N GLY A 124 -11.80 -6.36 4.80
CA GLY A 124 -13.16 -6.09 4.33
C GLY A 124 -13.42 -6.48 2.86
N VAL A 125 -12.47 -7.14 2.19
CA VAL A 125 -12.55 -7.53 0.78
C VAL A 125 -12.25 -9.01 0.61
N GLU A 126 -12.87 -9.66 -0.38
CA GLU A 126 -12.58 -11.06 -0.71
C GLU A 126 -11.15 -11.20 -1.24
N LEU A 127 -10.49 -12.29 -0.85
CA LEU A 127 -9.19 -12.65 -1.41
C LEU A 127 -9.38 -13.23 -2.80
N ASP A 128 -8.77 -12.60 -3.80
CA ASP A 128 -8.73 -13.11 -5.16
C ASP A 128 -7.48 -13.97 -5.36
N GLU A 129 -7.68 -15.28 -5.55
CA GLU A 129 -6.60 -16.25 -5.72
C GLU A 129 -5.76 -15.98 -6.98
N GLU A 130 -6.33 -15.33 -8.01
CA GLU A 130 -5.59 -15.01 -9.24
C GLU A 130 -4.56 -13.90 -9.01
N THR A 131 -4.86 -12.94 -8.13
CA THR A 131 -4.00 -11.79 -7.85
C THR A 131 -3.10 -11.98 -6.62
N LEU A 132 -3.34 -13.03 -5.84
CA LEU A 132 -2.54 -13.39 -4.66
C LEU A 132 -1.06 -13.58 -5.05
N ASN A 133 -0.19 -12.79 -4.42
CA ASN A 133 1.26 -12.82 -4.60
C ASN A 133 1.73 -12.54 -6.04
N GLU A 134 1.01 -11.72 -6.82
CA GLU A 134 1.50 -11.17 -8.10
C GLU A 134 2.74 -10.26 -7.92
N SER A 135 2.92 -9.74 -6.70
CA SER A 135 4.04 -8.92 -6.26
C SER A 135 4.34 -9.21 -4.79
N HIS A 136 5.53 -8.80 -4.34
CA HIS A 136 5.96 -8.93 -2.96
C HIS A 136 6.88 -7.79 -2.54
N GLN A 137 6.99 -7.58 -1.24
CA GLN A 137 7.84 -6.59 -0.60
C GLN A 137 8.88 -7.27 0.28
N ILE A 138 10.04 -6.65 0.40
CA ILE A 138 11.10 -7.02 1.32
C ILE A 138 11.21 -5.94 2.39
N LEU A 139 10.91 -6.28 3.63
CA LEU A 139 11.11 -5.40 4.78
C LEU A 139 12.26 -5.91 5.64
N LEU A 140 13.29 -5.09 5.77
CA LEU A 140 14.35 -5.29 6.75
C LEU A 140 14.00 -4.53 8.03
N VAL A 141 14.06 -5.18 9.18
CA VAL A 141 13.84 -4.53 10.48
C VAL A 141 15.16 -4.57 11.24
N ALA A 142 15.77 -3.41 11.46
CA ALA A 142 17.13 -3.32 11.98
C ALA A 142 17.29 -2.19 13.00
N ALA A 143 18.27 -2.28 13.90
CA ALA A 143 18.62 -1.15 14.75
C ALA A 143 19.37 -0.06 13.95
N GLU A 144 20.30 -0.49 13.09
CA GLU A 144 21.15 0.39 12.29
C GLU A 144 21.56 -0.29 10.97
N LEU A 145 21.92 0.50 9.97
CA LEU A 145 22.48 0.04 8.69
C LEU A 145 23.86 0.65 8.45
N ASP A 146 24.70 -0.06 7.71
CA ASP A 146 25.90 0.54 7.12
C ASP A 146 25.58 1.34 5.85
N SER A 147 26.45 2.30 5.52
CA SER A 147 26.26 3.17 4.35
C SER A 147 26.27 2.41 3.02
N SER A 148 26.96 1.27 2.94
CA SER A 148 26.91 0.40 1.76
C SER A 148 25.54 -0.22 1.56
N THR A 149 24.90 -0.68 2.63
CA THR A 149 23.57 -1.31 2.63
C THR A 149 22.51 -0.28 2.30
N GLU A 150 22.58 0.93 2.89
CA GLU A 150 21.71 2.05 2.51
C GLU A 150 21.78 2.33 1.00
N ARG A 151 22.98 2.42 0.44
CA ARG A 151 23.18 2.67 -0.99
C ARG A 151 22.62 1.55 -1.87
N ILE A 152 22.82 0.28 -1.50
CA ILE A 152 22.30 -0.86 -2.25
C ILE A 152 20.76 -0.85 -2.24
N ILE A 153 20.14 -0.60 -1.10
CA ILE A 153 18.68 -0.53 -0.97
C ILE A 153 18.10 0.61 -1.81
N GLY A 154 18.76 1.77 -1.81
CA GLY A 154 18.38 2.89 -2.68
C GLY A 154 18.47 2.55 -4.17
N TYR A 155 19.55 1.87 -4.58
CA TYR A 155 19.70 1.39 -5.96
C TYR A 155 18.61 0.38 -6.34
N LEU A 156 18.35 -0.62 -5.50
CA LEU A 156 17.31 -1.63 -5.74
C LEU A 156 15.92 -0.99 -5.89
N ASN A 157 15.57 0.00 -5.05
CA ASN A 157 14.33 0.76 -5.22
C ASN A 157 14.27 1.51 -6.55
N SER A 158 15.38 2.12 -6.99
CA SER A 158 15.44 2.80 -8.28
C SER A 158 15.27 1.85 -9.47
N CYS A 159 15.57 0.56 -9.27
CA CYS A 159 15.32 -0.52 -10.23
C CYS A 159 13.92 -1.15 -10.09
N GLY A 160 13.05 -0.61 -9.23
CA GLY A 160 11.68 -1.12 -9.00
C GLY A 160 11.59 -2.32 -8.07
N VAL A 161 12.66 -2.67 -7.35
CA VAL A 161 12.59 -3.70 -6.30
C VAL A 161 11.97 -3.07 -5.06
N ALA A 162 10.83 -3.61 -4.60
CA ALA A 162 10.13 -3.14 -3.42
C ALA A 162 10.84 -3.63 -2.14
N ILE A 163 11.93 -2.97 -1.78
CA ILE A 163 12.69 -3.23 -0.55
C ILE A 163 12.69 -1.99 0.34
N ASN A 164 12.49 -2.13 1.65
CA ASN A 164 12.56 -1.01 2.58
C ASN A 164 13.10 -1.47 3.93
N VAL A 165 13.38 -0.51 4.81
CA VAL A 165 13.95 -0.73 6.12
C VAL A 165 13.13 0.04 7.16
N VAL A 166 12.77 -0.67 8.23
CA VAL A 166 12.31 -0.06 9.48
C VAL A 166 13.45 -0.10 10.47
N PHE A 167 13.91 1.09 10.87
CA PHE A 167 14.79 1.26 12.00
C PHE A 167 14.00 1.17 13.29
N PHE A 168 14.47 0.41 14.26
CA PHE A 168 13.93 0.42 15.61
C PHE A 168 14.99 0.85 16.63
N GLN A 169 14.54 1.49 17.70
CA GLN A 169 15.42 1.88 18.79
C GLN A 169 14.67 1.77 20.11
N VAL A 170 15.30 1.17 21.13
CA VAL A 170 14.71 1.04 22.46
C VAL A 170 15.31 2.07 23.40
N PHE A 171 14.45 2.73 24.15
CA PHE A 171 14.78 3.76 25.13
C PHE A 171 14.35 3.32 26.53
N GLN A 172 15.14 3.63 27.54
CA GLN A 172 14.81 3.35 28.93
C GLN A 172 14.15 4.58 29.57
N HIS A 173 13.00 4.38 30.23
CA HIS A 173 12.31 5.41 31.02
C HIS A 173 11.90 4.84 32.37
N GLY A 174 12.72 5.07 33.41
CA GLY A 174 12.51 4.47 34.73
C GLY A 174 12.65 2.94 34.64
N SER A 175 11.60 2.20 35.03
CA SER A 175 11.50 0.75 34.85
C SER A 175 11.10 0.33 33.44
N ASP A 176 10.51 1.24 32.66
CA ASP A 176 9.85 0.91 31.40
C ASP A 176 10.82 1.02 30.22
N LYS A 177 10.50 0.26 29.18
CA LYS A 177 11.19 0.32 27.88
C LYS A 177 10.22 0.82 26.82
N LEU A 178 10.66 1.81 26.05
CA LEU A 178 9.91 2.41 24.96
C LEU A 178 10.55 2.00 23.63
N LEU A 179 9.73 1.56 22.67
CA LEU A 179 10.17 1.24 21.31
C LEU A 179 9.83 2.40 20.38
N SER A 180 10.85 2.97 19.74
CA SER A 180 10.70 3.91 18.63
C SER A 180 10.93 3.18 17.31
N ARG A 181 10.30 3.67 16.24
CA ARG A 181 10.60 3.23 14.87
C ARG A 181 10.65 4.38 13.87
N ALA A 182 11.46 4.23 12.83
CA ALA A 182 11.51 5.14 11.69
C ALA A 182 11.73 4.37 10.39
N TRP A 183 11.13 4.84 9.31
CA TRP A 183 11.30 4.28 7.98
C TRP A 183 12.51 4.90 7.28
N MET A 184 13.30 4.09 6.59
CA MET A 184 14.40 4.60 5.76
C MET A 184 13.88 5.34 4.52
N ILE A 185 12.91 4.73 3.82
CA ILE A 185 12.21 5.30 2.68
C ILE A 185 10.75 5.43 3.09
N ASP A 186 10.10 6.56 2.76
CA ASP A 186 8.66 6.71 2.96
C ASP A 186 7.93 5.49 2.37
N PRO A 187 7.11 4.76 3.16
CA PRO A 187 6.39 3.57 2.71
C PRO A 187 5.61 3.77 1.41
N SER A 188 5.18 5.01 1.11
CA SER A 188 4.58 5.39 -0.17
C SER A 188 5.37 4.97 -1.38
N LYS A 189 6.68 5.19 -1.36
CA LYS A 189 7.53 4.96 -2.51
C LYS A 189 7.74 3.47 -2.73
N THR A 190 7.85 2.71 -1.65
CA THR A 190 7.95 1.25 -1.73
C THR A 190 6.63 0.65 -2.22
N GLN A 191 5.48 1.14 -1.75
CA GLN A 191 4.18 0.70 -2.23
C GLN A 191 3.94 1.07 -3.70
N ALA A 192 4.36 2.26 -4.14
CA ALA A 192 4.34 2.64 -5.55
C ALA A 192 5.13 1.64 -6.41
N ASN A 193 6.33 1.21 -5.95
CA ASN A 193 7.09 0.18 -6.64
C ASN A 193 6.33 -1.15 -6.72
N VAL A 194 5.61 -1.56 -5.66
CA VAL A 194 4.73 -2.75 -5.69
C VAL A 194 3.66 -2.61 -6.76
N ALA A 195 2.91 -1.50 -6.73
CA ALA A 195 1.82 -1.22 -7.66
C ALA A 195 2.27 -1.14 -9.13
N SER A 196 3.49 -0.67 -9.39
CA SER A 196 4.07 -0.65 -10.74
C SER A 196 4.76 -1.98 -11.12
N SER A 197 5.13 -2.80 -10.14
CA SER A 197 5.88 -4.04 -10.37
C SER A 197 5.03 -5.23 -10.81
N THR A 198 3.69 -5.20 -10.64
CA THR A 198 2.74 -6.31 -10.91
C THR A 198 3.28 -7.28 -11.95
N THR A 199 3.91 -8.34 -11.46
CA THR A 199 4.56 -9.35 -12.30
C THR A 199 3.54 -10.41 -12.64
N VAL A 200 2.63 -10.10 -13.57
CA VAL A 200 1.92 -11.16 -14.28
C VAL A 200 2.96 -12.06 -14.93
N LYS A 201 2.73 -13.39 -14.93
CA LYS A 201 3.48 -14.40 -15.70
C LYS A 201 3.33 -14.20 -17.22
N GLY A 202 3.64 -13.01 -17.74
CA GLY A 202 3.51 -12.63 -19.14
C GLY A 202 4.47 -11.49 -19.50
N GLU A 203 4.67 -11.28 -20.80
CA GLU A 203 5.53 -10.22 -21.34
C GLU A 203 5.14 -8.85 -20.76
N LYS A 204 6.10 -8.16 -20.14
CA LYS A 204 5.94 -6.77 -19.71
C LYS A 204 6.00 -5.88 -20.94
N GLU A 205 4.98 -5.05 -21.13
CA GLU A 205 4.95 -4.07 -22.20
C GLU A 205 5.31 -2.67 -21.70
N ARG A 206 5.69 -1.78 -22.63
CA ARG A 206 5.84 -0.36 -22.27
C ARG A 206 4.51 0.19 -21.78
N TRP A 207 4.52 0.87 -20.63
CA TRP A 207 3.35 1.54 -20.08
C TRP A 207 2.75 2.50 -21.11
N ASN A 208 1.43 2.51 -21.23
CA ASN A 208 0.70 3.29 -22.24
C ASN A 208 0.39 4.73 -21.81
N GLY A 209 0.84 5.16 -20.63
CA GLY A 209 0.56 6.49 -20.09
C GLY A 209 -0.82 6.64 -19.45
N GLU A 210 -1.54 5.55 -19.21
CA GLU A 210 -2.91 5.58 -18.66
C GLU A 210 -2.96 4.83 -17.33
N PHE A 211 -3.73 5.36 -16.39
CA PHE A 211 -3.84 4.84 -15.02
C PHE A 211 -5.14 4.08 -14.80
N TYR A 212 -5.05 3.01 -14.04
CA TYR A 212 -6.20 2.32 -13.48
C TYR A 212 -6.53 2.92 -12.11
N VAL A 213 -7.81 3.12 -11.83
CA VAL A 213 -8.31 3.54 -10.52
C VAL A 213 -9.40 2.59 -10.04
N SER A 214 -9.20 1.97 -8.88
CA SER A 214 -10.23 1.25 -8.13
C SER A 214 -10.94 2.23 -7.20
N TYR A 215 -12.24 2.43 -7.37
CA TYR A 215 -13.02 3.40 -6.61
C TYR A 215 -14.36 2.81 -6.17
N GLY A 216 -14.67 2.86 -4.87
CA GLY A 216 -15.88 2.27 -4.30
C GLY A 216 -15.75 2.02 -2.80
N GLY A 217 -16.51 1.07 -2.27
CA GLY A 217 -16.59 0.81 -0.82
C GLY A 217 -17.47 1.84 -0.13
N ASP A 218 -16.94 2.53 0.89
CA ASP A 218 -17.64 3.60 1.61
C ASP A 218 -17.65 4.96 0.85
N CYS A 219 -17.02 5.00 -0.32
CA CYS A 219 -16.97 6.15 -1.21
C CYS A 219 -18.09 6.09 -2.25
N THR A 220 -18.76 7.23 -2.47
CA THR A 220 -19.91 7.33 -3.36
C THR A 220 -19.47 7.72 -4.77
N TRP A 221 -19.73 6.85 -5.75
CA TRP A 221 -19.46 7.15 -7.16
C TRP A 221 -20.24 8.37 -7.65
N GLU A 222 -21.49 8.53 -7.22
CA GLU A 222 -22.31 9.65 -7.69
C GLU A 222 -21.79 11.02 -7.21
N ASP A 223 -21.21 11.12 -6.01
CA ASP A 223 -20.57 12.38 -5.57
C ASP A 223 -19.28 12.63 -6.36
N ALA A 224 -18.44 11.60 -6.54
CA ALA A 224 -17.23 11.69 -7.36
C ALA A 224 -17.54 12.15 -8.78
N ARG A 225 -18.59 11.57 -9.39
CA ARG A 225 -19.10 11.90 -10.72
C ARG A 225 -19.62 13.34 -10.78
N THR A 226 -20.35 13.78 -9.76
CA THR A 226 -20.98 15.11 -9.72
C THR A 226 -19.95 16.23 -9.49
N TYR A 227 -19.02 16.04 -8.56
CA TYR A 227 -18.10 17.08 -8.11
C TYR A 227 -16.67 16.97 -8.69
N GLY A 228 -16.40 15.94 -9.50
CA GLY A 228 -15.13 15.84 -10.23
C GLY A 228 -13.95 15.45 -9.36
N PHE A 229 -13.98 14.25 -8.77
CA PHE A 229 -12.87 13.75 -7.96
C PHE A 229 -12.80 12.23 -7.89
N ILE A 230 -11.63 11.72 -7.50
CA ILE A 230 -11.47 10.40 -6.90
C ILE A 230 -10.89 10.57 -5.50
N SER A 231 -11.15 9.61 -4.61
CA SER A 231 -10.68 9.66 -3.24
C SER A 231 -10.37 8.28 -2.67
N ALA A 232 -9.49 8.24 -1.68
CA ALA A 232 -9.19 7.05 -0.88
C ALA A 232 -8.60 7.41 0.49
N GLY A 233 -8.87 6.55 1.47
CA GLY A 233 -8.66 6.78 2.89
C GLY A 233 -8.87 5.49 3.69
N GLY A 234 -9.07 5.61 5.01
CA GLY A 234 -9.23 4.43 5.88
C GLY A 234 -7.95 3.64 6.15
N GLY A 235 -6.81 4.14 5.67
CA GLY A 235 -5.50 3.54 5.83
C GLY A 235 -4.51 4.17 4.85
N SER A 236 -3.29 4.42 5.29
CA SER A 236 -2.28 5.05 4.43
C SER A 236 -1.95 4.23 3.18
N TRP A 237 -2.25 2.93 3.13
CA TRP A 237 -2.13 2.05 1.96
C TRP A 237 -3.05 2.51 0.83
N TYR A 238 -4.29 2.85 1.14
CA TYR A 238 -5.28 3.24 0.12
C TYR A 238 -4.97 4.63 -0.44
N SER A 239 -4.65 5.58 0.44
CA SER A 239 -4.39 6.97 0.04
C SER A 239 -3.04 7.18 -0.65
N GLN A 240 -2.04 6.31 -0.39
CA GLN A 240 -0.70 6.51 -0.91
C GLN A 240 -0.59 6.43 -2.42
N THR A 241 -1.32 5.50 -3.03
CA THR A 241 -1.23 5.28 -4.48
C THR A 241 -1.82 6.45 -5.27
N LEU A 242 -2.67 7.29 -4.66
CA LEU A 242 -3.13 8.55 -5.25
C LEU A 242 -1.97 9.51 -5.57
N LYS A 243 -0.85 9.42 -4.85
CA LYS A 243 0.36 10.24 -5.09
C LYS A 243 1.07 9.90 -6.41
N LEU A 244 0.69 8.80 -7.07
CA LEU A 244 1.16 8.48 -8.42
C LEU A 244 0.59 9.43 -9.48
N LEU A 245 -0.52 10.11 -9.18
CA LEU A 245 -1.25 10.96 -10.10
C LEU A 245 -0.72 12.40 -10.08
N SER A 246 -0.42 12.90 -11.26
CA SER A 246 -0.04 14.27 -11.56
C SER A 246 -1.09 14.92 -12.47
N PRO A 247 -1.19 16.26 -12.50
CA PRO A 247 -2.04 16.95 -13.46
C PRO A 247 -1.76 16.47 -14.90
N GLU A 248 -2.82 16.40 -15.71
CA GLU A 248 -2.87 15.86 -17.07
C GLU A 248 -2.87 14.32 -17.19
N ASP A 249 -2.62 13.57 -16.12
CA ASP A 249 -2.71 12.11 -16.15
C ASP A 249 -4.14 11.64 -16.44
N ARG A 250 -4.27 10.63 -17.32
CA ARG A 250 -5.57 10.02 -17.65
C ARG A 250 -5.85 8.85 -16.72
N VAL A 251 -7.02 8.87 -16.10
CA VAL A 251 -7.51 7.83 -15.18
C VAL A 251 -8.73 7.11 -15.75
N TRP A 252 -8.76 5.79 -15.62
CA TRP A 252 -9.93 4.96 -15.87
C TRP A 252 -10.43 4.36 -14.56
N VAL A 253 -11.69 4.63 -14.22
CA VAL A 253 -12.26 4.28 -12.91
C VAL A 253 -13.10 3.03 -13.02
N LYS A 254 -12.81 2.07 -12.14
CA LYS A 254 -13.56 0.81 -11.97
C LYS A 254 -14.11 0.73 -10.55
N ILE A 255 -15.39 0.37 -10.45
CA ILE A 255 -16.02 -0.07 -9.20
C ILE A 255 -15.82 -1.59 -9.08
N PRO A 256 -15.11 -2.09 -8.05
CA PRO A 256 -14.97 -3.53 -7.81
C PRO A 256 -16.32 -4.25 -7.80
N GLY A 257 -16.41 -5.39 -8.47
CA GLY A 257 -17.66 -6.16 -8.62
C GLY A 257 -18.66 -5.63 -9.66
N SER A 258 -18.61 -4.34 -10.04
CA SER A 258 -19.58 -3.74 -10.98
C SER A 258 -19.02 -3.50 -12.38
N GLY A 259 -17.83 -2.88 -12.50
CA GLY A 259 -17.22 -2.56 -13.81
C GLY A 259 -16.64 -1.16 -13.90
N TYR A 260 -16.22 -0.77 -15.11
CA TYR A 260 -15.68 0.55 -15.40
C TYR A 260 -16.80 1.59 -15.55
N VAL A 261 -16.62 2.75 -14.93
CA VAL A 261 -17.66 3.78 -14.80
C VAL A 261 -17.24 5.14 -15.31
N GLY A 262 -15.96 5.40 -15.57
CA GLY A 262 -15.57 6.70 -16.09
C GLY A 262 -14.12 6.79 -16.55
N VAL A 263 -13.88 7.84 -17.33
CA VAL A 263 -12.56 8.30 -17.76
C VAL A 263 -12.46 9.79 -17.51
N GLY A 264 -11.32 10.22 -16.99
CA GLY A 264 -11.07 11.63 -16.67
C GLY A 264 -9.59 12.00 -16.73
N ARG A 265 -9.34 13.31 -16.64
CA ARG A 265 -7.99 13.90 -16.50
C ARG A 265 -7.82 14.46 -15.12
N VAL A 266 -6.67 14.19 -14.51
CA VAL A 266 -6.30 14.78 -13.23
C VAL A 266 -6.05 16.28 -13.42
N VAL A 267 -6.67 17.09 -12.57
CA VAL A 267 -6.54 18.56 -12.60
C VAL A 267 -5.66 19.05 -11.46
N GLU A 268 -5.83 18.47 -10.27
CA GLU A 268 -5.05 18.80 -9.08
C GLU A 268 -4.58 17.52 -8.42
N SER A 269 -3.32 17.51 -7.98
CA SER A 269 -2.73 16.42 -7.20
C SER A 269 -3.44 16.23 -5.87
N VAL A 270 -3.09 15.12 -5.20
CA VAL A 270 -3.72 14.70 -3.97
C VAL A 270 -3.66 15.76 -2.85
N VAL A 271 -4.81 16.01 -2.20
CA VAL A 271 -4.95 16.85 -1.01
C VAL A 271 -5.75 16.15 0.07
N SER A 272 -5.66 16.60 1.33
CA SER A 272 -6.46 16.07 2.43
C SER A 272 -7.93 16.47 2.31
N VAL A 273 -8.84 15.69 2.87
CA VAL A 273 -10.26 16.03 3.04
C VAL A 273 -10.48 17.42 3.65
N ASN A 274 -9.61 17.86 4.55
CA ASN A 274 -9.69 19.17 5.20
C ASN A 274 -9.41 20.34 4.23
N ASP A 275 -8.67 20.08 3.16
CA ASP A 275 -8.27 21.09 2.18
C ASP A 275 -9.08 21.00 0.87
N PHE A 276 -9.74 19.86 0.63
CA PHE A 276 -10.44 19.62 -0.63
C PHE A 276 -11.75 20.41 -0.70
N LYS A 277 -11.89 21.18 -1.78
CA LYS A 277 -13.07 21.98 -2.10
C LYS A 277 -13.70 21.55 -3.41
N VAL A 278 -15.00 21.79 -3.56
CA VAL A 278 -15.76 21.46 -4.76
C VAL A 278 -16.52 22.66 -5.27
N GLN A 279 -16.72 22.72 -6.58
CA GLN A 279 -17.48 23.79 -7.23
C GLN A 279 -18.97 23.47 -7.16
N THR A 280 -19.77 24.44 -6.73
CA THR A 280 -21.23 24.35 -6.66
C THR A 280 -21.86 25.57 -7.33
N ALA A 281 -23.18 25.57 -7.50
CA ALA A 281 -23.90 26.74 -8.00
C ALA A 281 -23.72 28.00 -7.11
N ALA A 282 -23.38 27.82 -5.83
CA ALA A 282 -23.12 28.90 -4.87
C ALA A 282 -21.64 29.33 -4.82
N GLY A 283 -20.77 28.69 -5.62
CA GLY A 283 -19.32 28.88 -5.62
C GLY A 283 -18.57 27.70 -5.01
N GLU A 284 -17.29 27.94 -4.71
CA GLU A 284 -16.39 26.93 -4.15
C GLU A 284 -16.63 26.75 -2.65
N VAL A 285 -16.91 25.53 -2.22
CA VAL A 285 -17.17 25.18 -0.82
C VAL A 285 -16.33 23.97 -0.38
N PRO A 286 -16.01 23.83 0.91
CA PRO A 286 -15.42 22.61 1.46
C PRO A 286 -16.24 21.36 1.09
N CYS A 287 -15.57 20.28 0.70
CA CYS A 287 -16.26 19.06 0.28
C CYS A 287 -17.20 18.51 1.37
N LEU A 288 -16.82 18.63 2.63
CA LEU A 288 -17.61 18.19 3.79
C LEU A 288 -18.96 18.90 3.94
N GLU A 289 -19.22 20.00 3.24
CA GLU A 289 -20.53 20.66 3.28
C GLU A 289 -21.56 20.01 2.36
N VAL A 290 -21.12 19.29 1.33
CA VAL A 290 -22.00 18.82 0.24
C VAL A 290 -21.93 17.33 -0.03
N LEU A 291 -20.83 16.66 0.33
CA LEU A 291 -20.69 15.21 0.12
C LEU A 291 -21.69 14.43 0.98
N THR A 292 -22.34 13.43 0.39
CA THR A 292 -23.36 12.62 1.08
C THR A 292 -22.80 11.84 2.27
N ASN A 293 -21.51 11.49 2.24
CA ASN A 293 -20.80 10.78 3.31
C ASN A 293 -19.97 11.71 4.23
N ALA A 294 -20.23 13.02 4.23
CA ALA A 294 -19.46 14.01 5.01
C ALA A 294 -19.30 13.67 6.49
N ASP A 295 -20.34 13.15 7.15
CA ASP A 295 -20.26 12.78 8.57
C ASP A 295 -19.27 11.64 8.84
N ARG A 296 -19.15 10.68 7.92
CA ARG A 296 -18.13 9.62 8.00
C ARG A 296 -16.74 10.24 7.85
N LEU A 297 -16.57 11.08 6.84
CA LEU A 297 -15.30 11.73 6.53
C LEU A 297 -14.79 12.59 7.70
N ARG A 298 -15.67 13.37 8.34
CA ARG A 298 -15.34 14.17 9.53
C ARG A 298 -14.74 13.36 10.67
N ARG A 299 -15.21 12.13 10.90
CA ARG A 299 -14.72 11.29 12.01
C ARG A 299 -13.25 10.87 11.87
N GLY A 300 -12.74 10.83 10.64
CA GLY A 300 -11.36 10.43 10.33
C GLY A 300 -10.46 11.57 9.86
N ALA A 301 -10.99 12.78 9.69
CA ALA A 301 -10.31 13.88 9.00
C ALA A 301 -8.99 14.31 9.67
N ASP A 302 -8.91 14.24 11.00
CA ASP A 302 -7.73 14.63 11.77
C ASP A 302 -6.77 13.45 12.07
N ASP A 303 -7.16 12.22 11.70
CA ASP A 303 -6.31 11.03 11.86
C ASP A 303 -5.46 10.86 10.60
N VAL A 304 -4.16 11.17 10.69
CA VAL A 304 -3.22 11.12 9.57
C VAL A 304 -3.20 9.76 8.86
N ASP A 305 -3.48 8.65 9.56
CA ASP A 305 -3.50 7.32 8.96
C ASP A 305 -4.84 6.97 8.31
N LYS A 306 -5.95 7.65 8.69
CA LYS A 306 -7.31 7.30 8.27
C LYS A 306 -7.98 8.36 7.41
N ALA A 307 -7.46 9.58 7.39
CA ALA A 307 -8.02 10.69 6.64
C ALA A 307 -8.21 10.30 5.17
N GLU A 308 -9.32 10.76 4.62
CA GLU A 308 -9.61 10.60 3.19
C GLU A 308 -8.79 11.63 2.42
N HIS A 309 -8.23 11.21 1.30
CA HIS A 309 -7.45 12.05 0.41
C HIS A 309 -8.12 12.11 -0.95
N PHE A 310 -8.10 13.30 -1.58
CA PHE A 310 -8.83 13.60 -2.79
C PHE A 310 -7.89 14.03 -3.90
N VAL A 311 -8.16 13.59 -5.13
CA VAL A 311 -7.53 14.05 -6.37
C VAL A 311 -8.62 14.64 -7.24
N ARG A 312 -8.45 15.89 -7.70
CA ARG A 312 -9.45 16.53 -8.57
C ARG A 312 -9.35 15.96 -9.98
N VAL A 313 -10.51 15.61 -10.54
CA VAL A 313 -10.61 15.00 -11.87
C VAL A 313 -11.64 15.76 -12.72
N ALA A 314 -11.23 16.18 -13.91
CA ALA A 314 -12.14 16.60 -14.96
C ALA A 314 -12.62 15.35 -15.70
N TRP A 315 -13.91 15.02 -15.54
CA TRP A 315 -14.50 13.88 -16.21
C TRP A 315 -14.66 14.14 -17.70
N LEU A 316 -14.12 13.24 -18.52
CA LEU A 316 -14.28 13.27 -19.97
C LEU A 316 -15.53 12.49 -20.39
N ASP A 317 -15.78 11.34 -19.76
CA ASP A 317 -16.97 10.53 -19.98
C ASP A 317 -17.28 9.68 -18.73
N THR A 318 -18.55 9.51 -18.39
CA THR A 318 -18.98 8.77 -17.19
C THR A 318 -20.29 8.02 -17.41
N LEU A 319 -20.44 6.92 -16.68
CA LEU A 319 -21.65 6.12 -16.56
C LEU A 319 -22.11 6.13 -15.10
N SER A 320 -23.40 5.93 -14.86
CA SER A 320 -23.90 5.61 -13.52
C SER A 320 -23.45 4.20 -13.11
N ALA A 321 -23.39 3.92 -11.81
CA ALA A 321 -22.86 2.63 -11.31
C ALA A 321 -23.64 1.41 -11.82
N ASP A 322 -24.95 1.53 -12.04
CA ASP A 322 -25.82 0.49 -12.61
C ASP A 322 -25.55 0.21 -14.10
N LYS A 323 -24.87 1.13 -14.78
CA LYS A 323 -24.48 1.02 -16.19
C LYS A 323 -22.99 0.75 -16.36
N ALA A 324 -22.29 0.37 -15.29
CA ALA A 324 -20.87 0.09 -15.34
C ALA A 324 -20.55 -0.92 -16.45
N PHE A 325 -19.52 -0.61 -17.24
CA PHE A 325 -19.09 -1.47 -18.33
C PHE A 325 -18.23 -2.61 -17.78
N GLN A 326 -18.68 -3.84 -17.96
CA GLN A 326 -17.97 -5.04 -17.52
C GLN A 326 -18.04 -6.13 -18.58
N GLU A 327 -16.87 -6.67 -18.92
CA GLU A 327 -16.69 -7.81 -19.81
C GLU A 327 -15.62 -8.75 -19.22
N ILE A 328 -15.63 -10.01 -19.63
CA ILE A 328 -14.59 -10.97 -19.26
C ILE A 328 -13.26 -10.52 -19.86
N GLY A 329 -12.18 -10.63 -19.07
CA GLY A 329 -10.82 -10.30 -19.51
C GLY A 329 -10.40 -8.85 -19.26
N LEU A 330 -11.28 -7.98 -18.75
CA LEU A 330 -10.89 -6.63 -18.34
C LEU A 330 -9.98 -6.66 -17.10
N PHE A 331 -9.04 -5.73 -17.05
CA PHE A 331 -8.09 -5.56 -15.96
C PHE A 331 -8.79 -5.07 -14.69
N GLY A 332 -8.29 -5.51 -13.54
CA GLY A 332 -8.66 -5.02 -12.23
C GLY A 332 -7.47 -5.15 -11.31
N ASN A 333 -7.39 -4.29 -10.30
CA ASN A 333 -6.36 -4.32 -9.26
C ASN A 333 -6.98 -3.87 -7.94
N GLN A 334 -6.42 -4.35 -6.83
CA GLN A 334 -6.86 -4.00 -5.47
C GLN A 334 -6.28 -2.65 -5.00
N ASN A 335 -5.17 -2.18 -5.58
CA ASN A 335 -4.65 -0.84 -5.33
C ASN A 335 -5.64 0.23 -5.81
N THR A 336 -5.76 1.32 -5.05
CA THR A 336 -6.60 2.47 -5.43
C THR A 336 -6.17 3.04 -6.77
N VAL A 337 -4.86 3.23 -6.98
CA VAL A 337 -4.29 3.64 -8.27
C VAL A 337 -3.14 2.72 -8.64
N CYS A 338 -3.04 2.34 -9.90
CA CYS A 338 -1.82 1.70 -10.41
C CYS A 338 -1.50 2.12 -11.84
N GLN A 339 -0.26 1.83 -12.26
CA GLN A 339 0.30 2.07 -13.59
C GLN A 339 0.54 0.71 -14.29
N PRO A 340 -0.49 0.05 -14.83
CA PRO A 340 -0.36 -1.33 -15.25
C PRO A 340 0.47 -1.44 -16.54
N THR A 341 1.37 -2.42 -16.60
CA THR A 341 2.23 -2.71 -17.77
C THR A 341 1.89 -4.02 -18.46
N THR A 342 0.71 -4.57 -18.16
CA THR A 342 0.28 -5.89 -18.64
C THR A 342 -0.42 -5.78 -20.00
N PRO A 343 -0.33 -6.79 -20.88
CA PRO A 343 -1.11 -6.83 -22.12
C PRO A 343 -2.62 -6.75 -21.88
N LYS A 344 -3.08 -7.33 -20.75
CA LYS A 344 -4.48 -7.25 -20.29
C LYS A 344 -4.94 -5.80 -20.10
N TRP A 345 -4.06 -4.93 -19.60
CA TRP A 345 -4.37 -3.50 -19.45
C TRP A 345 -4.53 -2.79 -20.79
N ARG A 346 -3.63 -3.03 -21.76
CA ARG A 346 -3.78 -2.43 -23.10
C ARG A 346 -5.10 -2.84 -23.73
N HIS A 347 -5.41 -4.14 -23.71
CA HIS A 347 -6.68 -4.65 -24.21
C HIS A 347 -7.87 -3.97 -23.50
N THR A 348 -7.79 -3.81 -22.18
CA THR A 348 -8.82 -3.13 -21.40
C THR A 348 -9.02 -1.69 -21.86
N VAL A 349 -7.95 -0.90 -21.97
CA VAL A 349 -8.02 0.49 -22.44
C VAL A 349 -8.59 0.57 -23.87
N GLU A 350 -8.19 -0.32 -24.77
CA GLU A 350 -8.73 -0.38 -26.13
C GLU A 350 -10.24 -0.64 -26.12
N ARG A 351 -10.72 -1.58 -25.30
CA ARG A 351 -12.16 -1.81 -25.12
C ARG A 351 -12.87 -0.59 -24.55
N LEU A 352 -12.31 0.03 -23.51
CA LEU A 352 -12.92 1.19 -22.84
C LEU A 352 -13.07 2.38 -23.79
N LYS A 353 -12.10 2.63 -24.67
CA LYS A 353 -12.18 3.69 -25.71
C LYS A 353 -13.33 3.50 -26.69
N THR A 354 -13.86 2.28 -26.86
CA THR A 354 -15.06 2.03 -27.68
C THR A 354 -16.37 2.38 -26.98
N VAL A 355 -16.34 2.45 -25.64
CA VAL A 355 -17.52 2.68 -24.80
C VAL A 355 -17.60 4.14 -24.35
N PHE A 356 -16.51 4.66 -23.80
CA PHE A 356 -16.37 6.03 -23.33
C PHE A 356 -15.88 6.90 -24.47
N ARG A 357 -16.78 7.41 -25.31
CA ARG A 357 -16.44 8.01 -26.62
C ARG A 357 -15.74 9.36 -26.48
N ASN A 358 -15.91 10.06 -25.37
CA ASN A 358 -15.31 11.37 -25.15
C ASN A 358 -13.92 11.30 -24.48
N TRP A 359 -13.30 10.11 -24.41
CA TRP A 359 -12.02 9.87 -23.71
C TRP A 359 -10.83 10.71 -24.20
N ASP A 360 -10.88 11.27 -25.41
CA ASP A 360 -9.84 12.13 -25.99
C ASP A 360 -10.21 13.62 -26.01
N GLY A 361 -11.36 13.98 -25.44
CA GLY A 361 -11.85 15.35 -25.41
C GLY A 361 -10.92 16.31 -24.66
N PRO A 362 -10.99 17.62 -24.97
CA PRO A 362 -10.33 18.65 -24.16
C PRO A 362 -10.91 18.64 -22.74
N SER A 363 -10.02 18.76 -21.74
CA SER A 363 -10.37 18.87 -20.32
C SER A 363 -11.10 20.16 -19.98
#